data_AF-Q9SHU2-F1
#
_entry.id   AF-Q9SHU2-F1
#
_cell.length_a   1.000
_cell.length_b   1.000
_cell.length_c   1.000
_cell.angle_alpha   90.00
_cell.angle_beta   90.00
_cell.angle_gamma   90.00
#
_symmetry.space_group_name_H-M   'P 1'
#
loop_
_entity.id
_entity.type
_entity.pdbx_description
1 polymer ?
#
loop_
_entity_poly.entity_id
_entity_poly.type
_entity_poly.pdbx_seq_one_letter_code
_entity_poly.pdbx_strand_id
1 'polypeptide(L)'
;MSADKQSSGMSQYGGRGSRGGETVFQFWWGSAGSRPFHWSYTQDRDHPIVEDEAGLANLLRHIKGRNCQMRGVKNMAEAAAYADMMVKEGQAIAATNKLVAHYEQRLSKVPSASELEEGKTLIQELTTSVKDGQEHEVSFQAEIERLKMELSTSKDLEKGYAEKIGLMEMEIGGLQVDKQTARNQIHCLEQRREELSKRVMELTSTVQGAKKAVHDAKVELAAAYSRLLAGIKEKWVAKKEYTMLEGQAAEVESNLALIDQITKAAIDLTVERPRLQAELDDLEAHCKSKKVSDFTLSKLDIPQVSEISVVRPMDVDEQGMPIGLDEFGSNKDAFPRGLVDGSGIVFATPAGELKE
;
A
#
# COMPACT_ATOMS: atom_id res chain seq x y z
N MET A 1 -13.59 25.97 35.91
CA MET A 1 -13.82 25.35 37.23
C MET A 1 -13.69 26.46 38.26
N SER A 2 -14.83 26.94 38.74
CA SER A 2 -14.94 27.99 39.75
C SER A 2 -14.55 27.43 41.12
N ALA A 3 -13.87 28.24 41.93
CA ALA A 3 -13.74 28.01 43.35
C ALA A 3 -14.24 29.26 44.09
N ASP A 4 -15.38 29.09 44.74
CA ASP A 4 -15.90 29.96 45.80
C ASP A 4 -14.89 30.09 46.94
N LYS A 5 -14.87 31.27 47.58
CA LYS A 5 -14.57 31.36 49.02
C LYS A 5 -15.45 32.41 49.69
N GLN A 6 -16.18 31.88 50.67
CA GLN A 6 -17.00 32.54 51.68
C GLN A 6 -16.20 33.51 52.57
N SER A 7 -16.95 34.39 53.24
CA SER A 7 -17.01 34.54 54.71
C SER A 7 -16.97 36.03 55.09
N SER A 8 -18.08 36.58 55.58
CA SER A 8 -18.43 36.74 57.01
C SER A 8 -18.00 38.10 57.57
N GLY A 9 -18.98 38.82 58.13
CA GLY A 9 -18.79 40.10 58.77
C GLY A 9 -20.03 40.53 59.56
N MET A 10 -20.33 39.78 60.62
CA MET A 10 -20.87 40.31 61.89
C MET A 10 -20.11 41.60 62.29
N SER A 11 -20.57 42.58 63.07
CA SER A 11 -21.73 42.77 63.94
C SER A 11 -21.51 44.15 64.62
N GLN A 12 -22.60 44.90 64.84
CA GLN A 12 -22.86 45.86 65.94
C GLN A 12 -21.80 46.97 66.22
N TYR A 13 -22.16 48.24 66.41
CA TYR A 13 -22.86 48.75 67.58
C TYR A 13 -23.07 50.27 67.43
N GLY A 14 -24.19 50.79 67.95
CA GLY A 14 -24.08 51.95 68.84
C GLY A 14 -24.51 53.34 68.34
N GLY A 15 -25.51 53.46 67.48
CA GLY A 15 -26.20 54.75 67.28
C GLY A 15 -27.15 55.05 68.45
N ARG A 16 -26.64 55.64 69.54
CA ARG A 16 -27.47 56.13 70.66
C ARG A 16 -28.04 57.51 70.29
N GLY A 17 -29.30 57.50 69.88
CA GLY A 17 -30.09 58.70 69.61
C GLY A 17 -30.38 59.51 70.87
N SER A 18 -30.36 60.82 70.64
CA SER A 18 -30.80 61.95 71.44
C SER A 18 -31.81 61.66 72.55
N ARG A 19 -31.46 62.10 73.76
CA ARG A 19 -32.40 62.80 74.64
C ARG A 19 -31.78 64.13 75.01
N GLY A 20 -32.58 65.19 74.83
CA GLY A 20 -32.18 66.58 74.90
C GLY A 20 -31.35 66.91 76.14
N GLY A 21 -30.20 67.50 75.90
CA GLY A 21 -29.44 68.23 76.89
C GLY A 21 -29.44 69.68 76.46
N GLU A 22 -29.83 70.56 77.38
CA GLU A 22 -29.58 71.99 77.31
C GLU A 22 -28.15 72.22 76.80
N THR A 23 -27.99 72.92 75.67
CA THR A 23 -26.67 73.29 75.16
C THR A 23 -26.11 74.42 76.03
N VAL A 24 -25.55 74.04 77.18
CA VAL A 24 -24.73 74.90 78.02
C VAL A 24 -23.33 74.92 77.43
N PHE A 25 -22.96 76.01 76.77
CA PHE A 25 -21.58 76.23 76.34
C PHE A 25 -20.71 76.56 77.56
N GLN A 26 -19.92 75.60 78.03
CA GLN A 26 -18.86 75.83 79.02
C GLN A 26 -17.51 76.04 78.32
N PHE A 27 -17.05 77.29 78.26
CA PHE A 27 -15.68 77.61 77.87
C PHE A 27 -14.78 77.65 79.11
N TRP A 28 -13.75 76.80 79.15
CA TRP A 28 -12.83 76.64 80.28
C TRP A 28 -11.52 77.39 80.04
N TRP A 29 -11.46 78.67 80.41
CA TRP A 29 -10.19 79.42 80.49
C TRP A 29 -10.11 80.13 81.86
N GLY A 30 -9.35 79.55 82.81
CA GLY A 30 -9.10 80.17 84.11
C GLY A 30 -8.10 79.41 84.96
N SER A 31 -6.94 80.05 85.21
CA SER A 31 -5.90 79.62 86.17
C SER A 31 -6.46 79.35 87.57
N ALA A 32 -5.89 78.34 88.22
CA ALA A 32 -6.13 77.95 89.61
C ALA A 32 -6.02 79.14 90.57
N GLY A 33 -7.07 79.37 91.37
CA GLY A 33 -7.02 80.27 92.53
C GLY A 33 -8.29 81.08 92.85
N SER A 34 -9.30 81.12 91.98
CA SER A 34 -10.56 81.83 92.27
C SER A 34 -11.76 81.13 91.62
N ARG A 35 -12.92 81.14 92.31
CA ARG A 35 -14.15 80.44 91.90
C ARG A 35 -14.50 80.71 90.42
N PRO A 36 -14.94 79.70 89.64
CA PRO A 36 -15.38 79.92 88.27
C PRO A 36 -16.53 80.94 88.23
N PHE A 37 -16.31 82.06 87.55
CA PHE A 37 -17.38 83.00 87.25
C PHE A 37 -18.28 82.34 86.20
N HIS A 38 -19.49 81.99 86.60
CA HIS A 38 -20.52 81.39 85.76
C HIS A 38 -21.46 82.50 85.32
N TRP A 39 -21.54 82.73 84.02
CA TRP A 39 -22.52 83.61 83.41
C TRP A 39 -23.31 82.79 82.39
N SER A 40 -24.60 83.05 82.30
CA SER A 40 -25.50 82.46 81.32
C SER A 40 -25.89 83.53 80.31
N TYR A 41 -25.88 83.13 79.04
CA TYR A 41 -26.46 83.89 77.95
C TYR A 41 -27.73 83.20 77.51
N THR A 42 -28.83 83.93 77.46
CA THR A 42 -30.11 83.46 76.91
C THR A 42 -30.48 84.37 75.76
N GLN A 43 -30.56 83.79 74.57
CA GLN A 43 -31.02 84.52 73.39
C GLN A 43 -32.56 84.48 73.39
N ASP A 44 -33.19 85.65 73.48
CA ASP A 44 -34.64 85.78 73.62
C ASP A 44 -35.36 85.89 72.25
N ARG A 45 -34.61 85.75 71.14
CA ARG A 45 -35.10 85.97 69.77
C ARG A 45 -34.59 84.93 68.79
N ASP A 46 -35.45 84.53 67.85
CA ASP A 46 -35.20 83.49 66.83
C ASP A 46 -34.27 83.92 65.67
N HIS A 47 -33.71 85.13 65.70
CA HIS A 47 -32.79 85.61 64.65
C HIS A 47 -31.33 85.33 65.00
N PRO A 48 -30.40 85.27 64.03
CA PRO A 48 -28.97 85.10 64.31
C PRO A 48 -28.46 86.13 65.33
N ILE A 49 -27.56 85.69 66.22
CA ILE A 49 -26.99 86.56 67.27
C ILE A 49 -26.26 87.79 66.71
N VAL A 50 -25.75 87.68 65.48
CA VAL A 50 -25.11 88.79 64.75
C VAL A 50 -26.07 89.90 64.34
N GLU A 51 -27.38 89.67 64.46
CA GLU A 51 -28.46 90.63 64.20
C GLU A 51 -29.03 91.22 65.52
N ASP A 52 -28.56 90.76 66.68
CA ASP A 52 -28.87 91.33 68.00
C ASP A 52 -27.73 92.22 68.50
N GLU A 53 -27.77 93.51 68.18
CA GLU A 53 -26.68 94.44 68.52
C GLU A 53 -26.38 94.52 70.02
N ALA A 54 -27.43 94.54 70.84
CA ALA A 54 -27.31 94.63 72.29
C ALA A 54 -26.93 93.27 72.92
N GLY A 55 -27.47 92.16 72.41
CA GLY A 55 -27.12 90.81 72.82
C GLY A 55 -25.68 90.45 72.48
N LEU A 56 -25.24 90.74 71.26
CA LEU A 56 -23.88 90.52 70.79
C LEU A 56 -22.86 91.40 71.52
N ALA A 57 -23.17 92.68 71.76
CA ALA A 57 -22.30 93.55 72.54
C ALA A 57 -22.18 93.09 74.00
N ASN A 58 -23.27 92.61 74.61
CA ASN A 58 -23.21 92.04 75.96
C ASN A 58 -22.43 90.72 75.98
N LEU A 59 -22.57 89.88 74.94
CA LEU A 59 -21.85 88.62 74.78
C LEU A 59 -20.34 88.84 74.62
N LEU A 60 -19.94 89.65 73.64
CA LEU A 60 -18.53 89.89 73.32
C LEU A 60 -17.81 90.66 74.42
N ARG A 61 -18.52 91.45 75.23
CA ARG A 61 -17.97 92.06 76.45
C ARG A 61 -17.38 91.04 77.42
N HIS A 62 -17.92 89.82 77.46
CA HIS A 62 -17.40 88.75 78.32
C HIS A 62 -16.13 88.09 77.74
N ILE A 63 -15.84 88.30 76.46
CA ILE A 63 -14.62 87.86 75.77
C ILE A 63 -13.56 88.95 75.91
N LYS A 64 -12.92 89.02 77.08
CA LYS A 64 -11.94 90.06 77.43
C LYS A 64 -10.65 89.47 78.02
N GLY A 65 -9.54 90.19 77.86
CA GLY A 65 -8.25 89.81 78.46
C GLY A 65 -8.30 89.75 79.98
N ARG A 66 -7.41 88.95 80.59
CA ARG A 66 -7.28 88.89 82.06
C ARG A 66 -7.04 90.30 82.60
N ASN A 67 -7.79 90.68 83.63
CA ASN A 67 -7.77 91.99 84.30
C ASN A 67 -8.43 93.16 83.54
N CYS A 68 -9.10 92.92 82.41
CA CYS A 68 -9.92 93.95 81.78
C CYS A 68 -11.30 94.05 82.49
N GLN A 69 -11.70 95.21 83.01
CA GLN A 69 -13.03 95.43 83.61
C GLN A 69 -13.90 96.31 82.71
N MET A 70 -14.73 95.69 81.86
CA MET A 70 -15.74 96.41 81.08
C MET A 70 -17.03 96.59 81.88
N ARG A 71 -17.60 97.81 81.86
CA ARG A 71 -18.90 98.14 82.48
C ARG A 71 -20.07 97.44 81.77
N GLY A 72 -21.26 97.42 82.36
CA GLY A 72 -22.50 97.07 81.67
C GLY A 72 -22.64 97.85 80.36
N VAL A 73 -23.04 97.22 79.25
CA VAL A 73 -23.26 97.95 77.98
C VAL A 73 -24.23 99.10 78.20
N LYS A 74 -25.28 98.90 79.01
CA LYS A 74 -26.25 99.94 79.43
C LYS A 74 -25.64 101.09 80.26
N ASN A 75 -24.44 100.89 80.83
CA ASN A 75 -23.76 101.81 81.74
C ASN A 75 -22.48 102.40 81.12
N MET A 76 -22.30 102.27 79.80
CA MET A 76 -21.20 102.90 79.05
C MET A 76 -21.65 104.26 78.48
N ALA A 77 -20.80 105.28 78.55
CA ALA A 77 -21.10 106.60 77.98
C ALA A 77 -21.26 106.54 76.44
N GLU A 78 -20.55 105.61 75.79
CA GLU A 78 -20.55 105.40 74.34
C GLU A 78 -21.17 104.03 73.97
N ALA A 79 -22.20 103.61 74.70
CA ALA A 79 -22.83 102.29 74.56
C ALA A 79 -23.22 101.94 73.12
N ALA A 80 -23.71 102.92 72.35
CA ALA A 80 -24.10 102.75 70.95
C ALA A 80 -22.89 102.52 70.03
N ALA A 81 -21.80 103.29 70.19
CA ALA A 81 -20.58 103.11 69.40
C ALA A 81 -19.88 101.79 69.72
N TYR A 82 -19.91 101.36 70.98
CA TYR A 82 -19.45 100.04 71.39
C TYR A 82 -20.29 98.92 70.78
N ALA A 83 -21.63 99.05 70.79
CA ALA A 83 -22.51 98.06 70.17
C ALA A 83 -22.29 97.94 68.65
N ASP A 84 -22.18 99.06 67.93
CA ASP A 84 -21.85 99.08 66.48
C ASP A 84 -20.50 98.41 66.18
N MET A 85 -19.46 98.68 67.00
CA MET A 85 -18.17 98.01 66.88
C MET A 85 -18.28 96.50 67.11
N MET A 86 -19.00 96.06 68.14
CA MET A 86 -19.18 94.64 68.46
C MET A 86 -19.99 93.91 67.38
N VAL A 87 -20.97 94.57 66.76
CA VAL A 87 -21.73 94.04 65.61
C VAL A 87 -20.79 93.82 64.42
N LYS A 88 -19.97 94.82 64.07
CA LYS A 88 -18.97 94.69 63.01
C LYS A 88 -17.96 93.58 63.30
N GLU A 89 -17.52 93.45 64.55
CA GLU A 89 -16.65 92.36 65.00
C GLU A 89 -17.33 90.99 64.86
N GLY A 90 -18.60 90.86 65.27
CA GLY A 90 -19.38 89.63 65.12
C GLY A 90 -19.60 89.25 63.65
N GLN A 91 -19.81 90.24 62.77
CA GLN A 91 -19.89 90.02 61.32
C GLN A 91 -18.55 89.55 60.74
N ALA A 92 -17.42 90.11 61.20
CA ALA A 92 -16.09 89.67 60.80
C ALA A 92 -15.80 88.23 61.26
N ILE A 93 -16.17 87.87 62.49
CA ILE A 93 -16.07 86.49 63.02
C ILE A 93 -16.96 85.54 62.20
N ALA A 94 -18.19 85.93 61.87
CA ALA A 94 -19.08 85.12 61.06
C ALA A 94 -18.54 84.89 59.63
N ALA A 95 -17.97 85.92 59.00
CA ALA A 95 -17.29 85.78 57.71
C ALA A 95 -16.06 84.85 57.80
N THR A 96 -15.30 84.95 58.89
CA THR A 96 -14.15 84.07 59.17
C THR A 96 -14.61 82.61 59.34
N ASN A 97 -15.68 82.36 60.09
CA ASN A 97 -16.22 81.01 60.27
C ASN A 97 -16.74 80.41 58.95
N LYS A 98 -17.35 81.22 58.07
CA LYS A 98 -17.73 80.77 56.72
C LYS A 98 -16.51 80.34 55.90
N LEU A 99 -15.42 81.11 55.98
CA LEU A 99 -14.17 80.76 55.30
C LEU A 99 -13.55 79.47 55.87
N VAL A 100 -13.54 79.32 57.20
CA VAL A 100 -13.07 78.09 57.87
C VAL A 100 -13.91 76.89 57.46
N ALA A 101 -15.24 77.00 57.46
CA ALA A 101 -16.13 75.92 57.02
C ALA A 101 -15.89 75.54 55.54
N HIS A 102 -15.63 76.51 54.67
CA HIS A 102 -15.23 76.23 53.28
C HIS A 102 -13.89 75.49 53.20
N TYR A 103 -12.91 75.83 54.04
CA TYR A 103 -11.64 75.11 54.10
C TYR A 103 -11.80 73.70 54.67
N GLU A 104 -12.58 73.52 55.73
CA GLU A 104 -12.90 72.20 56.30
C GLU A 104 -13.59 71.30 55.28
N GLN A 105 -14.55 71.84 54.51
CA GLN A 105 -15.23 71.10 53.44
C GLN A 105 -14.28 70.74 52.29
N ARG A 106 -13.32 71.60 51.96
CA ARG A 106 -12.31 71.29 50.93
C ARG A 106 -11.34 70.22 51.44
N LEU A 107 -10.90 70.32 52.70
CA LEU A 107 -10.01 69.36 53.33
C LEU A 107 -10.68 67.98 53.47
N SER A 108 -11.98 67.92 53.74
CA SER A 108 -12.70 66.63 53.80
C SER A 108 -12.85 65.93 52.45
N LYS A 109 -12.65 66.64 51.34
CA LYS A 109 -12.61 66.08 49.97
C LYS A 109 -11.19 65.71 49.52
N VAL A 110 -10.16 66.09 50.28
CA VAL A 110 -8.80 65.66 49.98
C VAL A 110 -8.71 64.18 50.37
N PRO A 111 -8.29 63.30 49.45
CA PRO A 111 -8.09 61.90 49.78
C PRO A 111 -7.17 61.75 50.99
N SER A 112 -7.55 60.86 51.90
CA SER A 112 -6.73 60.48 53.02
C SER A 112 -5.43 59.83 52.55
N ALA A 113 -4.39 59.85 53.40
CA ALA A 113 -3.13 59.21 53.08
C ALA A 113 -3.28 57.69 52.79
N SER A 114 -4.25 57.03 53.42
CA SER A 114 -4.57 55.62 53.15
C SER A 114 -5.16 55.42 51.75
N GLU A 115 -6.12 56.24 51.33
CA GLU A 115 -6.70 56.15 49.98
C GLU A 115 -5.63 56.40 48.89
N LEU A 116 -4.68 57.30 49.17
CA LEU A 116 -3.57 57.57 48.25
C LEU A 116 -2.60 56.37 48.16
N GLU A 117 -2.25 55.75 49.29
CA GLU A 117 -1.40 54.55 49.27
C GLU A 117 -2.12 53.35 48.65
N GLU A 118 -3.43 53.17 48.87
CA GLU A 118 -4.25 52.16 48.18
C GLU A 118 -4.28 52.39 46.66
N GLY A 119 -4.44 53.64 46.23
CA GLY A 119 -4.37 54.00 44.81
C GLY A 119 -3.00 53.70 44.20
N LYS A 120 -1.92 53.96 44.95
CA LYS A 120 -0.55 53.66 44.54
C LYS A 120 -0.28 52.15 44.47
N THR A 121 -0.76 51.36 45.43
CA THR A 121 -0.63 49.89 45.38
C THR A 121 -1.40 49.33 44.18
N LEU A 122 -2.62 49.83 43.93
CA LEU A 122 -3.40 49.40 42.77
C LEU A 122 -2.72 49.77 41.45
N ILE A 123 -2.14 50.96 41.34
CA ILE A 123 -1.36 51.36 40.15
C ILE A 123 -0.16 50.44 39.95
N GLN A 124 0.54 50.07 41.03
CA GLN A 124 1.66 49.13 40.94
C GLN A 124 1.21 47.74 40.48
N GLU A 125 0.13 47.21 41.05
CA GLU A 125 -0.46 45.92 40.66
C GLU A 125 -0.93 45.91 39.20
N LEU A 126 -1.61 46.97 38.76
CA LEU A 126 -2.02 47.13 37.36
C LEU A 126 -0.80 47.25 36.44
N THR A 127 0.24 47.95 36.87
CA THR A 127 1.49 48.08 36.10
C THR A 127 2.18 46.73 35.93
N THR A 128 2.23 45.90 36.98
CA THR A 128 2.78 44.54 36.88
C THR A 128 1.91 43.65 36.00
N SER A 129 0.58 43.68 36.16
CA SER A 129 -0.34 42.89 35.35
C SER A 129 -0.28 43.25 33.85
N VAL A 130 -0.11 44.54 33.53
CA VAL A 130 0.08 44.99 32.13
C VAL A 130 1.40 44.49 31.56
N LYS A 131 2.49 44.50 32.35
CA LYS A 131 3.78 43.95 31.91
C LYS A 131 3.70 42.45 31.65
N ASP A 132 3.11 41.69 32.57
CA ASP A 132 2.92 40.24 32.41
C ASP A 132 2.08 39.93 31.17
N GLY A 133 0.99 40.70 30.95
CA GLY A 133 0.16 40.59 29.74
C GLY A 133 0.94 40.85 28.45
N GLN A 134 1.83 41.83 28.45
CA GLN A 134 2.67 42.17 27.31
C GLN A 134 3.75 41.10 27.03
N GLU A 135 4.32 40.49 28.07
CA GLU A 135 5.23 39.34 27.92
C GLU A 135 4.51 38.12 27.33
N HIS A 136 3.27 37.86 27.76
CA HIS A 136 2.43 36.81 27.18
C HIS A 136 2.09 37.08 25.72
N GLU A 137 1.78 38.33 25.34
CA GLU A 137 1.52 38.72 23.95
C GLU A 137 2.74 38.48 23.05
N VAL A 138 3.94 38.86 23.52
CA VAL A 138 5.20 38.60 22.79
C VAL A 138 5.44 37.10 22.62
N SER A 139 5.17 36.30 23.66
CA SER A 139 5.28 34.83 23.60
C SER A 139 4.31 34.22 22.59
N PHE A 140 3.04 34.65 22.60
CA PHE A 140 2.05 34.19 21.61
C PHE A 140 2.42 34.60 20.19
N GLN A 141 2.97 35.80 20.00
CA GLN A 141 3.43 36.26 18.69
C GLN A 141 4.58 35.38 18.17
N ALA A 142 5.54 35.01 19.02
CA ALA A 142 6.63 34.11 18.65
C ALA A 142 6.11 32.71 18.25
N GLU A 143 5.12 32.20 18.97
CA GLU A 143 4.49 30.90 18.68
C GLU A 143 3.71 30.91 17.37
N ILE A 144 3.01 32.01 17.07
CA ILE A 144 2.33 32.20 15.78
C ILE A 144 3.33 32.15 14.63
N GLU A 145 4.47 32.83 14.74
CA GLU A 145 5.50 32.80 13.71
C GLU A 145 6.15 31.41 13.57
N ARG A 146 6.36 30.69 14.68
CA ARG A 146 6.82 29.29 14.65
C ARG A 146 5.84 28.39 13.89
N LEU A 147 4.55 28.46 14.21
CA LEU A 147 3.51 27.67 13.56
C LEU A 147 3.34 28.03 12.08
N LYS A 148 3.52 29.30 11.70
CA LYS A 148 3.53 29.70 10.28
C LYS A 148 4.68 29.05 9.51
N MET A 149 5.88 28.99 10.10
CA MET A 149 7.02 28.33 9.47
C MET A 149 6.79 26.82 9.33
N GLU A 150 6.26 26.16 10.35
CA GLU A 150 5.88 24.73 10.28
C GLU A 150 4.78 24.46 9.25
N LEU A 151 3.81 25.36 9.11
CA LEU A 151 2.79 25.26 8.08
C LEU A 151 3.39 25.38 6.67
N SER A 152 4.36 26.29 6.48
CA SER A 152 5.06 26.43 5.20
C SER A 152 5.84 25.17 4.83
N THR A 153 6.60 24.60 5.78
CA THR A 153 7.39 23.38 5.52
C THR A 153 6.48 22.17 5.27
N SER A 154 5.38 22.05 6.00
CA SER A 154 4.36 21.02 5.77
C SER A 154 3.76 21.11 4.37
N LYS A 155 3.45 22.33 3.91
CA LYS A 155 2.92 22.58 2.57
C LYS A 155 3.90 22.22 1.46
N ASP A 156 5.19 22.51 1.64
CA ASP A 156 6.23 22.12 0.69
C ASP A 156 6.40 20.60 0.61
N LEU A 157 6.31 19.90 1.77
CA LEU A 157 6.30 18.43 1.81
C LEU A 157 5.07 17.84 1.12
N GLU A 158 3.88 18.39 1.37
CA GLU A 158 2.63 17.97 0.72
C GLU A 158 2.74 18.07 -0.80
N LYS A 159 3.30 19.19 -1.30
CA LYS A 159 3.58 19.36 -2.73
C LYS A 159 4.53 18.27 -3.26
N GLY A 160 5.61 17.97 -2.53
CA GLY A 160 6.55 16.91 -2.90
C GLY A 160 5.91 15.52 -2.94
N TYR A 161 5.01 15.21 -1.99
CA TYR A 161 4.24 13.96 -2.01
C TYR A 161 3.27 13.91 -3.19
N ALA A 162 2.60 15.01 -3.52
CA ALA A 162 1.71 15.09 -4.68
C ALA A 162 2.47 14.86 -6.00
N GLU A 163 3.65 15.44 -6.16
CA GLU A 163 4.52 15.20 -7.33
C GLU A 163 4.95 13.73 -7.44
N LYS A 164 5.35 13.12 -6.31
CA LYS A 164 5.71 11.69 -6.28
C LYS A 164 4.54 10.78 -6.62
N ILE A 165 3.34 11.07 -6.12
CA ILE A 165 2.11 10.34 -6.46
C ILE A 165 1.87 10.44 -7.98
N GLY A 166 1.96 11.63 -8.56
CA GLY A 166 1.77 11.82 -10.01
C GLY A 166 2.77 11.03 -10.86
N LEU A 167 4.04 10.93 -10.43
CA LEU A 167 5.04 10.08 -11.11
C LEU A 167 4.68 8.59 -11.03
N MET A 168 4.26 8.11 -9.86
CA MET A 168 3.84 6.72 -9.68
C MET A 168 2.59 6.38 -10.50
N GLU A 169 1.62 7.30 -10.58
CA GLU A 169 0.43 7.13 -11.41
C GLU A 169 0.77 7.04 -12.91
N MET A 170 1.72 7.86 -13.38
CA MET A 170 2.21 7.82 -14.76
C MET A 170 2.91 6.49 -15.07
N GLU A 171 3.77 6.00 -14.16
CA GLU A 171 4.44 4.70 -14.31
C GLU A 171 3.45 3.53 -14.35
N ILE A 172 2.46 3.53 -13.45
CA ILE A 172 1.37 2.55 -13.45
C ILE A 172 0.60 2.59 -14.78
N GLY A 173 0.32 3.79 -15.30
CA GLY A 173 -0.32 3.98 -16.60
C GLY A 173 0.49 3.35 -17.74
N GLY A 174 1.80 3.61 -17.78
CA GLY A 174 2.71 3.01 -18.77
C GLY A 174 2.73 1.48 -18.69
N LEU A 175 2.89 0.92 -17.49
CA LEU A 175 2.89 -0.53 -17.26
C LEU A 175 1.55 -1.18 -17.68
N GLN A 176 0.42 -0.49 -17.52
CA GLN A 176 -0.88 -0.99 -17.99
C GLN A 176 -0.97 -1.07 -19.51
N VAL A 177 -0.42 -0.08 -20.23
CA VAL A 177 -0.35 -0.08 -21.70
C VAL A 177 0.54 -1.21 -22.20
N ASP A 178 1.72 -1.39 -21.59
CA ASP A 178 2.66 -2.47 -21.94
C ASP A 178 2.04 -3.84 -21.68
N LYS A 179 1.36 -4.01 -20.53
CA LYS A 179 0.60 -5.22 -20.21
C LYS A 179 -0.47 -5.52 -21.27
N GLN A 180 -1.18 -4.51 -21.75
CA GLN A 180 -2.20 -4.71 -22.79
C GLN A 180 -1.56 -5.11 -24.13
N THR A 181 -0.43 -4.50 -24.48
CA THR A 181 0.34 -4.82 -25.68
C THR A 181 0.83 -6.27 -25.63
N ALA A 182 1.43 -6.69 -24.51
CA ALA A 182 1.89 -8.06 -24.32
C ALA A 182 0.75 -9.09 -24.42
N ARG A 183 -0.42 -8.79 -23.85
CA ARG A 183 -1.62 -9.65 -23.99
C ARG A 183 -2.05 -9.80 -25.44
N ASN A 184 -2.06 -8.71 -26.20
CA ASN A 184 -2.42 -8.76 -27.62
C ASN A 184 -1.41 -9.62 -28.41
N GLN A 185 -0.12 -9.50 -28.11
CA GLN A 185 0.92 -10.33 -28.72
C GLN A 185 0.75 -11.82 -28.38
N ILE A 186 0.48 -12.16 -27.11
CA ILE A 186 0.21 -13.53 -26.67
C ILE A 186 -0.98 -14.11 -27.46
N HIS A 187 -2.08 -13.37 -27.56
CA HIS A 187 -3.25 -13.82 -28.30
C HIS A 187 -2.94 -14.10 -29.78
N CYS A 188 -2.17 -13.24 -30.46
CA CYS A 188 -1.73 -13.49 -31.82
C CYS A 188 -0.85 -14.75 -31.96
N LEU A 189 0.06 -14.97 -31.00
CA LEU A 189 0.92 -16.16 -31.00
C LEU A 189 0.11 -17.44 -30.72
N GLU A 190 -0.88 -17.39 -29.84
CA GLU A 190 -1.77 -18.51 -29.56
C GLU A 190 -2.59 -18.91 -30.79
N GLN A 191 -3.14 -17.92 -31.51
CA GLN A 191 -3.83 -18.18 -32.78
C GLN A 191 -2.90 -18.82 -33.81
N ARG A 192 -1.66 -18.33 -33.94
CA ARG A 192 -0.69 -18.90 -34.87
C ARG A 192 -0.27 -20.31 -34.47
N ARG A 193 -0.11 -20.59 -33.18
CA ARG A 193 0.17 -21.93 -32.64
C ARG A 193 -0.96 -22.89 -33.00
N GLU A 194 -2.22 -22.47 -32.84
CA GLU A 194 -3.39 -23.29 -33.18
C GLU A 194 -3.46 -23.58 -34.69
N GLU A 195 -3.20 -22.59 -35.53
CA GLU A 195 -3.13 -22.78 -36.97
C GLU A 195 -2.02 -23.77 -37.37
N LEU A 196 -0.82 -23.62 -36.80
CA LEU A 196 0.29 -24.54 -37.05
C LEU A 196 -0.02 -25.96 -36.56
N SER A 197 -0.68 -26.09 -35.41
CA SER A 197 -1.13 -27.39 -34.87
C SER A 197 -2.04 -28.12 -35.87
N LYS A 198 -3.02 -27.43 -36.44
CA LYS A 198 -3.91 -27.98 -37.48
C LYS A 198 -3.14 -28.44 -38.71
N ARG A 199 -2.21 -27.61 -39.21
CA ARG A 199 -1.36 -27.97 -40.37
C ARG A 199 -0.50 -29.20 -40.10
N VAL A 200 0.05 -29.33 -38.88
CA VAL A 200 0.83 -30.51 -38.49
C VAL A 200 -0.05 -31.77 -38.47
N MET A 201 -1.29 -31.68 -37.98
CA MET A 201 -2.22 -32.80 -38.01
C MET A 201 -2.56 -33.23 -39.46
N GLU A 202 -2.83 -32.27 -40.35
CA GLU A 202 -3.09 -32.53 -41.77
C GLU A 202 -1.88 -33.15 -42.48
N LEU A 203 -0.67 -32.64 -42.24
CA LEU A 203 0.55 -33.22 -42.79
C LEU A 203 0.80 -34.63 -42.24
N THR A 204 0.51 -34.86 -40.96
CA THR A 204 0.67 -36.19 -40.36
C THR A 204 -0.27 -37.21 -41.00
N SER A 205 -1.54 -36.83 -41.24
CA SER A 205 -2.51 -37.73 -41.88
C SER A 205 -2.16 -38.02 -43.34
N THR A 206 -1.69 -37.02 -44.10
CA THR A 206 -1.22 -37.21 -45.48
C THR A 206 0.01 -38.10 -45.56
N VAL A 207 0.99 -37.92 -44.66
CA VAL A 207 2.18 -38.79 -44.59
C VAL A 207 1.80 -40.22 -44.22
N GLN A 208 0.88 -40.42 -43.26
CA GLN A 208 0.36 -41.75 -42.94
C GLN A 208 -0.35 -42.40 -44.13
N GLY A 209 -1.19 -41.65 -44.85
CA GLY A 209 -1.83 -42.09 -46.07
C GLY A 209 -0.84 -42.50 -47.16
N ALA A 210 0.19 -41.68 -47.38
CA ALA A 210 1.26 -41.98 -48.34
C ALA A 210 2.06 -43.23 -47.95
N LYS A 211 2.41 -43.38 -46.66
CA LYS A 211 3.08 -44.61 -46.16
C LYS A 211 2.25 -45.86 -46.41
N LYS A 212 0.94 -45.79 -46.17
CA LYS A 212 0.02 -46.90 -46.43
C LYS A 212 -0.03 -47.22 -47.93
N ALA A 213 -0.22 -46.22 -48.79
CA ALA A 213 -0.25 -46.41 -50.24
C ALA A 213 1.05 -47.03 -50.78
N VAL A 214 2.21 -46.60 -50.27
CA VAL A 214 3.50 -47.22 -50.61
C VAL A 214 3.57 -48.68 -50.16
N HIS A 215 3.06 -48.99 -48.97
CA HIS A 215 3.03 -50.38 -48.51
C HIS A 215 2.13 -51.25 -49.40
N ASP A 216 0.92 -50.77 -49.71
CA ASP A 216 -0.04 -51.46 -50.57
C ASP A 216 0.58 -51.71 -51.97
N ALA A 217 1.21 -50.70 -52.55
CA ALA A 217 1.91 -50.84 -53.84
C ALA A 217 3.06 -51.85 -53.81
N LYS A 218 3.84 -51.90 -52.71
CA LYS A 218 4.89 -52.93 -52.53
C LYS A 218 4.30 -54.34 -52.45
N VAL A 219 3.18 -54.51 -51.77
CA VAL A 219 2.48 -55.80 -51.67
C VAL A 219 1.95 -56.24 -53.04
N GLU A 220 1.32 -55.33 -53.79
CA GLU A 220 0.85 -55.61 -55.15
C GLU A 220 2.00 -55.99 -56.10
N LEU A 221 3.12 -55.27 -56.01
CA LEU A 221 4.31 -55.57 -56.80
C LEU A 221 4.87 -56.97 -56.46
N ALA A 222 4.97 -57.32 -55.18
CA ALA A 222 5.40 -58.65 -54.75
C ALA A 222 4.46 -59.76 -55.24
N ALA A 223 3.15 -59.52 -55.22
CA ALA A 223 2.16 -60.43 -55.78
C ALA A 223 2.31 -60.57 -57.31
N ALA A 224 2.61 -59.49 -58.03
CA ALA A 224 2.87 -59.53 -59.47
C ALA A 224 4.13 -60.33 -59.81
N TYR A 225 5.24 -60.13 -59.08
CA TYR A 225 6.45 -60.95 -59.23
C TYR A 225 6.19 -62.43 -58.94
N SER A 226 5.45 -62.73 -57.87
CA SER A 226 5.10 -64.11 -57.52
C SER A 226 4.29 -64.79 -58.63
N ARG A 227 3.33 -64.08 -59.24
CA ARG A 227 2.57 -64.58 -60.40
C ARG A 227 3.45 -64.82 -61.63
N LEU A 228 4.38 -63.91 -61.92
CA LEU A 228 5.31 -64.09 -63.04
C LEU A 228 6.22 -65.30 -62.83
N LEU A 229 6.78 -65.48 -61.63
CA LEU A 229 7.62 -66.63 -61.31
C LEU A 229 6.85 -67.95 -61.39
N ALA A 230 5.60 -67.99 -60.90
CA ALA A 230 4.73 -69.15 -61.05
C ALA A 230 4.49 -69.47 -62.53
N GLY A 231 4.17 -68.48 -63.36
CA GLY A 231 3.98 -68.68 -64.80
C GLY A 231 5.25 -69.13 -65.54
N ILE A 232 6.44 -68.65 -65.14
CA ILE A 232 7.72 -69.14 -65.69
C ILE A 232 7.94 -70.60 -65.29
N LYS A 233 7.67 -70.96 -64.03
CA LYS A 233 7.80 -72.34 -63.54
C LYS A 233 6.87 -73.30 -64.30
N GLU A 234 5.61 -72.91 -64.50
CA GLU A 234 4.65 -73.68 -65.29
C GLU A 234 5.13 -73.89 -66.73
N LYS A 235 5.58 -72.83 -67.40
CA LYS A 235 6.15 -72.92 -68.77
C LYS A 235 7.39 -73.81 -68.82
N TRP A 236 8.24 -73.77 -67.81
CA TRP A 236 9.43 -74.62 -67.73
C TRP A 236 9.06 -76.11 -67.58
N VAL A 237 8.09 -76.42 -66.71
CA VAL A 237 7.56 -77.78 -66.56
C VAL A 237 6.95 -78.27 -67.87
N ALA A 238 6.10 -77.45 -68.50
CA ALA A 238 5.50 -77.77 -69.80
C ALA A 238 6.57 -77.97 -70.89
N LYS A 239 7.64 -77.15 -70.91
CA LYS A 239 8.73 -77.33 -71.87
C LYS A 239 9.50 -78.64 -71.63
N LYS A 240 9.74 -79.01 -70.38
CA LYS A 240 10.38 -80.29 -70.03
C LYS A 240 9.54 -81.48 -70.51
N GLU A 241 8.23 -81.45 -70.26
CA GLU A 241 7.29 -82.47 -70.75
C GLU A 241 7.26 -82.53 -72.28
N TYR A 242 7.19 -81.36 -72.94
CA TYR A 242 7.27 -81.26 -74.40
C TYR A 242 8.56 -81.88 -74.96
N THR A 243 9.73 -81.54 -74.40
CA THR A 243 11.01 -82.10 -74.86
C THR A 243 11.12 -83.61 -74.65
N MET A 244 10.46 -84.14 -73.61
CA MET A 244 10.39 -85.59 -73.38
C MET A 244 9.52 -86.27 -74.45
N LEU A 245 8.33 -85.72 -74.74
CA LEU A 245 7.45 -86.23 -75.79
C LEU A 245 8.07 -86.09 -77.19
N GLU A 246 8.76 -84.98 -77.47
CA GLU A 246 9.51 -84.76 -78.71
C GLU A 246 10.63 -85.79 -78.88
N GLY A 247 11.38 -86.09 -77.80
CA GLY A 247 12.38 -87.16 -77.79
C GLY A 247 11.77 -88.54 -78.05
N GLN A 248 10.64 -88.87 -77.40
CA GLN A 248 9.91 -90.12 -77.64
C GLN A 248 9.39 -90.21 -79.08
N ALA A 249 8.88 -89.11 -79.64
CA ALA A 249 8.43 -89.06 -81.03
C ALA A 249 9.58 -89.29 -82.00
N ALA A 250 10.73 -88.63 -81.81
CA ALA A 250 11.93 -88.82 -82.62
C ALA A 250 12.47 -90.26 -82.53
N GLU A 251 12.42 -90.89 -81.35
CA GLU A 251 12.77 -92.30 -81.17
C GLU A 251 11.83 -93.21 -81.98
N VAL A 252 10.51 -92.99 -81.91
CA VAL A 252 9.53 -93.75 -82.69
C VAL A 252 9.72 -93.54 -84.19
N GLU A 253 9.98 -92.31 -84.65
CA GLU A 253 10.28 -92.01 -86.05
C GLU A 253 11.56 -92.73 -86.53
N SER A 254 12.63 -92.70 -85.74
CA SER A 254 13.88 -93.42 -86.03
C SER A 254 13.66 -94.94 -86.06
N ASN A 255 12.88 -95.48 -85.12
CA ASN A 255 12.53 -96.90 -85.07
C ASN A 255 11.70 -97.33 -86.30
N LEU A 256 10.73 -96.51 -86.72
CA LEU A 256 9.96 -96.76 -87.94
C LEU A 256 10.87 -96.75 -89.18
N ALA A 257 11.76 -95.77 -89.30
CA ALA A 257 12.72 -95.69 -90.41
C ALA A 257 13.66 -96.91 -90.45
N LEU A 258 14.12 -97.38 -89.29
CA LEU A 258 14.94 -98.59 -89.18
C LEU A 258 14.18 -99.85 -89.60
N ILE A 259 12.94 -100.03 -89.13
CA ILE A 259 12.06 -101.14 -89.55
C ILE A 259 11.87 -101.14 -91.07
N ASP A 260 11.66 -99.95 -91.65
CA ASP A 260 11.52 -99.77 -93.10
C ASP A 260 12.79 -100.18 -93.87
N GLN A 261 13.98 -99.84 -93.35
CA GLN A 261 15.27 -100.22 -93.94
C GLN A 261 15.56 -101.73 -93.83
N ILE A 262 15.21 -102.36 -92.70
CA ILE A 262 15.31 -103.82 -92.50
C ILE A 262 14.37 -104.56 -93.47
N THR A 263 13.12 -104.09 -93.59
CA THR A 263 12.11 -104.70 -94.48
C THR A 263 12.52 -104.64 -95.95
N LYS A 264 13.26 -103.59 -96.34
CA LYS A 264 13.82 -103.43 -97.70
C LYS A 264 15.16 -104.18 -97.91
N ALA A 265 15.60 -105.00 -96.95
CA ALA A 265 16.86 -105.76 -96.95
C ALA A 265 18.14 -104.91 -97.14
N ALA A 266 18.09 -103.63 -96.76
CA ALA A 266 19.20 -102.70 -96.94
C ALA A 266 20.27 -102.77 -95.82
N ILE A 267 20.03 -103.54 -94.75
CA ILE A 267 20.90 -103.63 -93.56
C ILE A 267 21.20 -105.09 -93.21
N ASP A 268 22.48 -105.42 -93.01
CA ASP A 268 22.95 -106.70 -92.46
C ASP A 268 23.00 -106.65 -90.92
N LEU A 269 22.07 -107.35 -90.28
CA LEU A 269 21.90 -107.38 -88.82
C LEU A 269 23.08 -108.03 -88.08
N THR A 270 23.93 -108.81 -88.76
CA THR A 270 25.09 -109.48 -88.14
C THR A 270 26.25 -108.53 -87.87
N VAL A 271 26.34 -107.43 -88.64
CA VAL A 271 27.40 -106.41 -88.51
C VAL A 271 26.92 -105.19 -87.73
N GLU A 272 25.68 -104.74 -87.94
CA GLU A 272 25.19 -103.51 -87.31
C GLU A 272 24.91 -103.65 -85.81
N ARG A 273 24.53 -104.84 -85.34
CA ARG A 273 24.24 -105.08 -83.92
C ARG A 273 25.44 -104.81 -83.00
N PRO A 274 26.65 -105.38 -83.23
CA PRO A 274 27.81 -105.05 -82.39
C PRO A 274 28.28 -103.61 -82.55
N ARG A 275 28.08 -102.97 -83.72
CA ARG A 275 28.41 -101.55 -83.94
C ARG A 275 27.54 -100.63 -83.08
N LEU A 276 26.22 -100.83 -83.11
CA LEU A 276 25.27 -100.05 -82.31
C LEU A 276 25.44 -100.31 -80.81
N GLN A 277 25.87 -101.51 -80.40
CA GLN A 277 26.19 -101.78 -79.00
C GLN A 277 27.37 -100.94 -78.51
N ALA A 278 28.43 -100.83 -79.31
CA ALA A 278 29.58 -99.98 -78.97
C ALA A 278 29.21 -98.48 -78.93
N GLU A 279 28.32 -98.03 -79.83
CA GLU A 279 27.82 -96.64 -79.87
C GLU A 279 26.89 -96.33 -78.68
N LEU A 280 26.06 -97.29 -78.25
CA LEU A 280 25.25 -97.18 -77.05
C LEU A 280 26.12 -97.03 -75.79
N ASP A 281 27.17 -97.85 -75.66
CA ASP A 281 28.09 -97.79 -74.53
C ASP A 281 28.83 -96.44 -74.48
N ASP A 282 29.20 -95.88 -75.65
CA ASP A 282 29.83 -94.56 -75.75
C ASP A 282 28.86 -93.42 -75.37
N LEU A 283 27.60 -93.46 -75.85
CA LEU A 283 26.57 -92.49 -75.48
C LEU A 283 26.21 -92.55 -73.99
N GLU A 284 26.16 -93.75 -73.41
CA GLU A 284 25.89 -93.92 -71.99
C GLU A 284 27.03 -93.34 -71.13
N ALA A 285 28.28 -93.55 -71.55
CA ALA A 285 29.45 -92.90 -70.93
C ALA A 285 29.36 -91.36 -71.06
N HIS A 286 28.93 -90.87 -72.22
CA HIS A 286 28.78 -89.44 -72.49
C HIS A 286 27.68 -88.78 -71.64
N CYS A 287 26.56 -89.47 -71.40
CA CYS A 287 25.50 -89.04 -70.49
C CYS A 287 25.94 -89.00 -69.02
N LYS A 288 26.72 -90.00 -68.57
CA LYS A 288 27.27 -90.02 -67.21
C LYS A 288 28.33 -88.93 -66.97
N SER A 289 29.08 -88.57 -68.02
CA SER A 289 30.03 -87.44 -68.02
C SER A 289 29.33 -86.08 -67.95
N LYS A 290 28.20 -85.93 -68.66
CA LYS A 290 27.31 -84.74 -68.57
C LYS A 290 26.47 -84.77 -67.29
N LYS A 291 27.14 -84.66 -66.15
CA LYS A 291 26.51 -84.28 -64.88
C LYS A 291 25.78 -82.95 -65.10
N VAL A 292 24.45 -82.95 -64.99
CA VAL A 292 23.62 -81.73 -65.01
C VAL A 292 24.22 -80.77 -63.99
N SER A 293 24.64 -79.59 -64.45
CA SER A 293 25.37 -78.63 -63.61
C SER A 293 24.59 -78.34 -62.33
N ASP A 294 25.33 -78.37 -61.22
CA ASP A 294 24.83 -78.15 -59.87
C ASP A 294 24.29 -76.71 -59.78
N PHE A 295 22.96 -76.54 -59.79
CA PHE A 295 22.25 -75.25 -59.68
C PHE A 295 22.27 -74.73 -58.23
N THR A 296 23.43 -74.77 -57.58
CA THR A 296 23.58 -74.16 -56.26
C THR A 296 23.56 -72.64 -56.43
N LEU A 297 22.54 -71.99 -55.85
CA LEU A 297 22.27 -70.54 -55.93
C LEU A 297 23.46 -69.64 -55.54
N SER A 298 24.48 -70.16 -54.86
CA SER A 298 25.67 -69.41 -54.45
C SER A 298 26.63 -69.05 -55.59
N LYS A 299 26.44 -69.60 -56.81
CA LYS A 299 27.28 -69.32 -57.99
C LYS A 299 26.59 -68.52 -59.10
N LEU A 300 25.32 -68.16 -58.92
CA LEU A 300 24.66 -67.21 -59.82
C LEU A 300 25.07 -65.79 -59.39
N ASP A 301 25.65 -65.00 -60.29
CA ASP A 301 25.89 -63.56 -60.08
C ASP A 301 24.54 -62.83 -60.05
N ILE A 302 23.83 -62.95 -58.93
CA ILE A 302 22.64 -62.15 -58.66
C ILE A 302 23.17 -60.77 -58.24
N PRO A 303 22.76 -59.68 -58.91
CA PRO A 303 23.15 -58.34 -58.47
C PRO A 303 22.74 -58.20 -57.01
N GLN A 304 23.70 -57.88 -56.15
CA GLN A 304 23.39 -57.47 -54.79
C GLN A 304 22.44 -56.29 -54.92
N VAL A 305 21.18 -56.48 -54.56
CA VAL A 305 20.36 -55.36 -54.15
C VAL A 305 21.08 -54.81 -52.94
N SER A 306 21.88 -53.76 -53.16
CA SER A 306 22.42 -52.97 -52.07
C SER A 306 21.21 -52.58 -51.25
N GLU A 307 21.11 -53.19 -50.08
CA GLU A 307 20.32 -52.63 -49.01
C GLU A 307 20.76 -51.18 -48.95
N ILE A 308 19.87 -50.26 -49.33
CA ILE A 308 19.99 -48.85 -48.98
C ILE A 308 19.65 -48.80 -47.48
N SER A 309 20.49 -49.50 -46.72
CA SER A 309 20.57 -49.42 -45.29
C SER A 309 21.33 -48.13 -45.09
N VAL A 310 20.58 -47.08 -44.75
CA VAL A 310 21.15 -45.92 -44.08
C VAL A 310 21.60 -46.41 -42.70
N VAL A 311 22.64 -47.24 -42.65
CA VAL A 311 23.42 -47.46 -41.44
C VAL A 311 24.22 -46.18 -41.29
N ARG A 312 23.65 -45.21 -40.57
CA ARG A 312 24.53 -44.29 -39.84
C ARG A 312 25.35 -45.18 -38.90
N PRO A 313 26.68 -45.01 -38.80
CA PRO A 313 27.46 -45.64 -37.75
C PRO A 313 26.73 -45.41 -36.43
N MET A 314 26.45 -46.49 -35.71
CA MET A 314 25.83 -46.37 -34.41
C MET A 314 26.91 -45.81 -33.49
N ASP A 315 26.78 -44.54 -33.10
CA ASP A 315 27.72 -43.91 -32.19
C ASP A 315 27.68 -44.70 -30.87
N VAL A 316 28.84 -45.16 -30.43
CA VAL A 316 29.03 -45.94 -29.19
C VAL A 316 29.75 -45.07 -28.17
N ASP A 317 29.40 -45.22 -26.88
CA ASP A 317 30.11 -44.56 -25.79
C ASP A 317 31.50 -45.18 -25.55
N GLU A 318 32.29 -44.60 -24.63
CA GLU A 318 33.66 -45.05 -24.32
C GLU A 318 33.74 -46.51 -23.83
N GLN A 319 32.59 -47.13 -23.52
CA GLN A 319 32.43 -48.51 -23.07
C GLN A 319 31.95 -49.45 -24.19
N GLY A 320 31.75 -48.93 -25.41
CA GLY A 320 31.34 -49.70 -26.59
C GLY A 320 29.83 -49.93 -26.70
N MET A 321 29.01 -49.23 -25.91
CA MET A 321 27.55 -49.38 -25.91
C MET A 321 26.90 -48.33 -26.84
N PRO A 322 25.92 -48.71 -27.67
CA PRO A 322 25.22 -47.76 -28.54
C PRO A 322 24.58 -46.61 -27.75
N ILE A 323 24.86 -45.37 -28.14
CA ILE A 323 24.31 -44.16 -27.51
C ILE A 323 22.77 -44.21 -27.57
N GLY A 324 22.15 -44.17 -26.39
CA GLY A 324 20.70 -44.28 -26.23
C GLY A 324 20.22 -45.64 -25.70
N LEU A 325 21.08 -46.65 -25.59
CA LEU A 325 20.78 -47.95 -24.98
C LEU A 325 21.56 -48.15 -23.67
N ASP A 326 20.99 -48.87 -22.70
CA ASP A 326 21.67 -49.34 -21.49
C ASP A 326 22.46 -50.64 -21.75
N GLU A 327 23.16 -51.14 -20.71
CA GLU A 327 23.97 -52.37 -20.77
C GLU A 327 23.17 -53.65 -21.10
N PHE A 328 21.83 -53.56 -21.08
CA PHE A 328 20.92 -54.66 -21.42
C PHE A 328 20.19 -54.43 -22.76
N GLY A 329 20.53 -53.37 -23.50
CA GLY A 329 19.97 -53.08 -24.82
C GLY A 329 18.58 -52.42 -24.78
N SER A 330 18.21 -51.75 -23.68
CA SER A 330 16.95 -50.99 -23.55
C SER A 330 17.17 -49.48 -23.67
N ASN A 331 16.19 -48.74 -24.20
CA ASN A 331 16.28 -47.28 -24.39
C ASN A 331 16.45 -46.55 -23.06
N LYS A 332 17.54 -45.78 -22.91
CA LYS A 332 17.88 -44.99 -21.71
C LYS A 332 16.78 -43.98 -21.31
N ASP A 333 15.96 -43.53 -22.26
CA ASP A 333 14.93 -42.50 -22.05
C ASP A 333 13.48 -42.99 -22.20
N ALA A 334 13.20 -44.29 -22.11
CA ALA A 334 11.84 -44.82 -22.13
C ALA A 334 11.10 -44.60 -20.78
N PHE A 335 10.82 -43.33 -20.47
CA PHE A 335 10.00 -42.78 -19.37
C PHE A 335 10.33 -43.20 -17.91
N PRO A 336 10.25 -42.25 -16.96
CA PRO A 336 10.45 -42.55 -15.54
C PRO A 336 9.22 -43.28 -15.00
N ARG A 337 9.29 -44.60 -14.88
CA ARG A 337 8.41 -45.33 -13.97
C ARG A 337 9.04 -45.20 -12.58
N GLY A 338 8.49 -44.25 -11.82
CA GLY A 338 8.99 -43.85 -10.52
C GLY A 338 9.21 -45.02 -9.57
N LEU A 339 10.38 -45.01 -8.95
CA LEU A 339 10.59 -45.51 -7.60
C LEU A 339 11.50 -44.51 -6.90
N VAL A 340 10.88 -43.45 -6.40
CA VAL A 340 11.50 -42.64 -5.34
C VAL A 340 11.34 -43.47 -4.08
N ASP A 341 12.42 -44.13 -3.67
CA ASP A 341 12.59 -44.53 -2.28
C ASP A 341 12.79 -43.27 -1.45
N GLY A 342 11.81 -42.95 -0.61
CA GLY A 342 11.94 -41.85 0.33
C GLY A 342 10.62 -41.35 0.90
N SER A 343 10.35 -41.75 2.15
CA SER A 343 9.52 -41.05 3.14
C SER A 343 8.06 -41.50 3.30
N GLY A 344 7.82 -42.22 4.41
CA GLY A 344 6.79 -41.82 5.39
C GLY A 344 5.34 -42.19 5.06
N ILE A 345 4.97 -43.44 5.32
CA ILE A 345 3.55 -43.80 5.53
C ILE A 345 3.13 -43.28 6.92
N VAL A 346 2.34 -42.21 6.95
CA VAL A 346 1.45 -41.89 8.08
C VAL A 346 0.02 -42.03 7.58
N PHE A 347 -0.69 -43.00 8.14
CA PHE A 347 -2.13 -43.16 8.00
C PHE A 347 -2.86 -41.98 8.68
N ALA A 348 -3.71 -41.27 7.95
CA ALA A 348 -4.82 -40.52 8.53
C ALA A 348 -6.00 -40.46 7.54
N THR A 349 -7.12 -41.01 7.98
CA THR A 349 -8.45 -41.09 7.38
C THR A 349 -9.07 -39.70 7.14
N PRO A 350 -9.93 -39.49 6.12
CA PRO A 350 -10.62 -38.22 5.92
C PRO A 350 -11.84 -38.09 6.85
N ALA A 351 -11.95 -36.95 7.55
CA ALA A 351 -13.19 -36.49 8.15
C ALA A 351 -13.93 -35.63 7.12
N GLY A 352 -14.92 -36.22 6.46
CA GLY A 352 -15.94 -35.53 5.70
C GLY A 352 -17.13 -35.23 6.61
N GLU A 353 -17.50 -33.96 6.62
CA GLU A 353 -18.60 -33.35 7.37
C GLU A 353 -19.94 -34.06 7.12
N LEU A 354 -20.65 -34.35 8.22
CA LEU A 354 -22.08 -34.65 8.23
C LEU A 354 -22.82 -33.41 8.72
N LYS A 355 -23.83 -33.04 7.95
CA LYS A 355 -24.90 -32.09 8.26
C LYS A 355 -25.48 -32.34 9.66
N GLU A 356 -25.54 -31.29 10.47
CA GLU A 356 -26.78 -30.62 10.95
C GLU A 356 -26.46 -29.25 11.54
#